data_AF-A0AAI9I0W7-F1
#
_entry.id   AF-A0AAI9I0W7-F1
#
_cell.length_a   1.000
_cell.length_b   1.000
_cell.length_c   1.000
_cell.angle_alpha   90.00
_cell.angle_beta   90.00
_cell.angle_gamma   90.00
#
_symmetry.space_group_name_H-M   'P 1'
#
loop_
_entity.id
_entity.type
_entity.pdbx_description
1 polymer ?
#
loop_
_entity_poly.entity_id
_entity_poly.type
_entity_poly.pdbx_seq_one_letter_code
_entity_poly.pdbx_strand_id
1 'polypeptide(L)' 'MKMKRAHVVPLSKQPIELFNSLKPLSGHYELVFIGRNDHRKPISKESVNQVIELLGYKERLTGYGFPTQ' A
#
# COMPACT_ATOMS: atom_id res chain seq x y z
N MET A 1 9.91 -23.42 -13.12
CA MET A 1 9.87 -22.55 -11.92
C MET A 1 9.98 -21.11 -12.37
N LYS A 2 8.95 -20.29 -12.13
CA LYS A 2 8.91 -18.88 -12.57
C LYS A 2 9.85 -18.09 -11.66
N MET A 3 11.00 -17.66 -12.17
CA MET A 3 12.00 -16.94 -11.38
C MET A 3 11.38 -15.69 -10.74
N LYS A 4 11.43 -15.61 -9.40
CA LYS A 4 11.14 -14.41 -8.61
C LYS A 4 12.24 -13.37 -8.88
N ARG A 5 12.25 -12.74 -10.05
CA ARG A 5 13.05 -11.53 -10.22
C ARG A 5 12.50 -10.47 -9.28
N ALA A 6 13.36 -9.87 -8.46
CA ALA A 6 13.00 -8.72 -7.67
C ALA A 6 12.55 -7.60 -8.62
N HIS A 7 11.28 -7.21 -8.53
CA HIS A 7 10.75 -6.12 -9.32
C HIS A 7 11.05 -4.82 -8.58
N VAL A 8 12.12 -4.15 -8.98
CA VAL A 8 12.52 -2.87 -8.40
C VAL A 8 11.88 -1.76 -9.22
N VAL A 9 11.00 -1.00 -8.60
CA VAL A 9 10.37 0.18 -9.20
C VAL A 9 10.99 1.43 -8.56
N PRO A 10 11.57 2.35 -9.34
CA PRO A 10 12.07 3.61 -8.79
C PRO A 10 10.88 4.43 -8.27
N LEU A 11 10.95 4.82 -7.00
CA LEU A 11 9.97 5.71 -6.38
C LEU A 11 10.41 7.16 -6.56
N SER A 12 9.45 8.06 -6.81
CA SER A 12 9.69 9.50 -6.78
C SER A 12 9.90 9.99 -5.35
N LYS A 13 10.35 11.25 -5.18
CA LYS A 13 10.65 11.81 -3.85
C LYS A 13 9.43 11.87 -2.93
N GLN A 14 8.26 12.22 -3.49
CA GLN A 14 7.01 12.37 -2.73
C GLN A 14 6.62 11.12 -1.90
N PRO A 15 6.50 9.91 -2.49
CA PRO A 15 6.20 8.71 -1.71
C PRO A 15 7.30 8.34 -0.71
N ILE A 16 8.57 8.64 -1.00
CA ILE A 16 9.67 8.40 -0.05
C ILE A 16 9.49 9.26 1.21
N GLU A 17 9.14 10.53 1.05
CA GLU A 17 8.86 11.43 2.18
C GLU A 17 7.65 10.96 3.01
N LEU A 18 6.59 10.50 2.34
CA LEU A 18 5.43 9.89 3.01
C LEU A 18 5.80 8.63 3.79
N PHE A 19 6.64 7.75 3.24
CA PHE A 19 7.10 6.58 3.98
C PHE A 19 8.00 6.94 5.17
N ASN A 20 8.83 7.97 5.05
CA ASN A 20 9.65 8.43 6.16
C ASN A 20 8.81 9.03 7.30
N SER A 21 7.72 9.73 7.01
CA SER A 21 6.80 10.20 8.06
C SER A 21 6.00 9.06 8.71
N LEU A 22 5.80 7.94 8.00
CA LEU A 22 5.17 6.72 8.52
C LEU A 22 6.10 5.82 9.35
N LYS A 23 7.43 5.89 9.15
CA LYS A 23 8.41 5.08 9.89
C LYS A 23 8.27 5.08 11.42
N PRO A 24 8.04 6.22 12.12
CA PRO A 24 7.85 6.17 13.58
C PRO A 24 6.59 5.40 14.01
N LEU A 25 5.62 5.20 13.12
CA LEU A 25 4.37 4.49 13.42
C LEU A 25 4.44 3.00 13.06
N SER A 26 4.98 2.68 11.88
CA SER A 26 4.98 1.31 11.34
C SER A 26 6.36 0.68 11.18
N GLY A 27 7.45 1.40 11.43
CA GLY A 27 8.82 0.94 11.21
C GLY A 27 9.28 -0.21 12.11
N HIS A 28 8.50 -0.54 13.14
CA HIS A 28 8.73 -1.73 13.98
C HIS A 28 8.17 -3.03 13.37
N TYR A 29 7.38 -2.93 12.30
CA TYR A 29 6.80 -4.07 11.60
C TYR A 29 7.53 -4.37 10.30
N GLU A 30 7.46 -5.62 9.85
CA GLU A 30 8.05 -6.04 8.57
C GLU A 30 7.32 -5.43 7.36
N LEU A 31 6.03 -5.12 7.51
CA LEU A 31 5.19 -4.54 6.46
C LEU A 31 4.82 -3.10 6.79
N VAL A 32 4.83 -2.23 5.78
CA VAL A 32 4.39 -0.83 5.93
C VAL A 32 2.88 -0.74 6.18
N PHE A 33 2.09 -1.60 5.53
CA PHE A 33 0.63 -1.67 5.63
C PHE A 33 0.20 -2.99 6.25
N ILE A 34 0.12 -3.01 7.58
CA ILE A 34 -0.25 -4.19 8.36
C ILE A 34 -1.77 -4.38 8.46
N GLY A 35 -2.21 -5.62 8.64
CA GLY A 35 -3.58 -5.95 8.97
C GLY A 35 -3.91 -5.58 10.42
N ARG A 36 -5.15 -5.13 10.67
CA ARG A 36 -5.62 -4.74 12.02
C ARG A 36 -5.56 -5.89 13.04
N ASN A 37 -5.86 -7.11 12.61
CA ASN A 37 -5.93 -8.28 13.50
C ASN A 37 -4.59 -9.01 13.65
N ASP A 38 -3.70 -8.90 12.66
CA ASP A 38 -2.44 -9.62 12.61
C ASP A 38 -1.40 -8.76 11.90
N HIS A 39 -0.45 -8.24 12.67
CA HIS A 39 0.57 -7.34 12.15
C HIS A 39 1.60 -8.00 11.23
N ARG A 40 1.58 -9.35 11.12
CA ARG A 40 2.42 -10.09 10.17
C ARG A 40 1.74 -10.30 8.83
N LYS A 41 0.46 -9.96 8.72
CA LYS A 41 -0.30 -10.05 7.47
C LYS A 41 -0.46 -8.66 6.86
N PRO A 42 -0.44 -8.54 5.53
CA PRO A 42 -0.76 -7.29 4.87
C PRO A 42 -2.23 -6.92 5.12
N ILE A 43 -2.54 -5.64 5.02
CA ILE A 43 -3.91 -5.14 4.99
C ILE A 43 -4.73 -5.84 3.90
N SER A 44 -6.01 -6.14 4.18
CA SER A 44 -6.88 -6.76 3.18
C SER A 44 -7.19 -5.79 2.06
N LYS A 45 -7.41 -6.33 0.85
CA LYS A 45 -7.83 -5.54 -0.32
C LYS A 45 -9.10 -4.74 -0.04
N GLU A 46 -10.04 -5.31 0.70
CA GLU A 46 -11.28 -4.62 1.11
C GLU A 46 -11.01 -3.39 1.95
N SER A 47 -10.06 -3.47 2.88
CA SER A 47 -9.69 -2.34 3.72
C SER A 47 -8.98 -1.24 2.93
N VAL A 48 -8.20 -1.60 1.90
CA VAL A 48 -7.65 -0.62 0.94
C VAL A 48 -8.76 0.07 0.15
N ASN A 49 -9.73 -0.69 -0.38
CA ASN A 49 -10.88 -0.13 -1.09
C ASN A 49 -11.72 0.81 -0.21
N GLN A 50 -11.94 0.47 1.06
CA GLN A 50 -12.67 1.33 2.00
C GLN A 50 -11.94 2.67 2.20
N VAL A 51 -10.61 2.66 2.38
CA VAL A 51 -9.82 3.90 2.51
C VAL A 51 -9.92 4.74 1.24
N ILE A 52 -9.84 4.12 0.06
CA ILE A 52 -9.98 4.82 -1.23
C ILE A 52 -11.37 5.45 -1.37
N GLU A 53 -12.43 4.74 -0.95
CA GLU A 53 -13.80 5.25 -0.93
C GLU A 53 -13.97 6.43 0.05
N LEU A 54 -13.41 6.31 1.26
CA LEU A 54 -13.43 7.39 2.27
C LEU A 54 -12.70 8.65 1.80
N LEU A 55 -11.65 8.50 1.00
CA LEU A 55 -10.94 9.62 0.37
C LEU A 55 -11.70 10.25 -0.81
N GLY A 56 -12.89 9.72 -1.15
CA GLY A 56 -13.73 10.23 -2.24
C GLY A 56 -13.31 9.78 -3.64
N TYR A 57 -12.45 8.76 -3.74
CA TYR A 57 -11.98 8.21 -5.02
C TYR A 57 -12.76 6.98 -5.47
N LYS A 58 -13.95 6.76 -4.91
CA LYS A 58 -14.89 5.73 -5.35
C LYS A 58 -15.05 5.83 -6.88
N GLU A 59 -14.89 4.71 -7.59
CA GLU A 59 -14.93 4.56 -9.06
C GLU A 59 -13.73 5.11 -9.86
N ARG A 60 -12.87 5.97 -9.28
CA ARG A 60 -11.66 6.49 -9.94
C ARG A 60 -10.40 5.70 -9.60
N LEU A 61 -10.40 5.04 -8.46
CA LEU A 61 -9.30 4.24 -7.97
C LEU A 61 -9.89 3.01 -7.30
N THR A 62 -9.31 1.84 -7.58
CA THR A 62 -9.62 0.62 -6.84
C THR A 62 -8.32 0.09 -6.25
N GLY A 63 -8.39 -0.87 -5.33
CA GLY A 63 -7.21 -1.53 -4.77
C GLY A 63 -6.34 -2.25 -5.80
N TYR A 64 -6.79 -2.37 -7.06
CA TYR A 64 -5.97 -2.83 -8.19
C TYR A 64 -5.16 -1.72 -8.87
N GLY A 65 -5.49 -0.45 -8.61
CA GLY A 65 -4.89 0.71 -9.26
C GLY A 65 -5.93 1.62 -9.92
N PHE A 66 -5.43 2.64 -10.62
CA PHE A 66 -6.26 3.48 -11.48
C PHE A 66 -6.69 2.63 -12.68
N PRO A 67 -7.98 2.57 -13.03
CA PRO A 67 -8.38 2.07 -14.33
C PRO A 67 -7.75 3.01 -15.36
N THR A 68 -6.69 2.54 -16.03
CA THR A 68 -6.19 3.18 -17.23
C THR A 68 -7.32 3.21 -18.25
N GLN A 69 -7.75 4.41 -18.66
CA GLN A 69 -8.47 4.58 -19.92
C GLN A 69 -7.59 4.11 -21.07
#